data_AF-A0A5D0N4Q2-F1
#
_entry.id   AF-A0A5D0N4Q2-F1
#
_cell.length_a   1.000
_cell.length_b   1.000
_cell.length_c   1.000
_cell.angle_alpha   90.00
_cell.angle_beta   90.00
_cell.angle_gamma   90.00
#
_symmetry.space_group_name_H-M   'P 1'
#
loop_
_entity.id
_entity.type
_entity.pdbx_description
1 polymer ?
#
loop_
_entity_poly.entity_id
_entity_poly.type
_entity_poly.pdbx_seq_one_letter_code
_entity_poly.pdbx_strand_id
1 'polypeptide(L)'
;MSGAITSGQAELIRRRAEETRLRQEISRRVRTVPAVAAPARTVATVGEGRLGRPLSGRLTSKYGTRFDPYYHVWQLHAGVDLAAPIGTPILAAADGRVSRAGWYGGYGNYTCIDHGRADGQRLSTCYGHQSKLMVSPGQRIRAGQVIGLVGSTGASTGPHLHFEVRLGGRPVDPLPWI
;
A
#
# COMPACT_ATOMS: atom_id res chain seq x y z
N MET A 1 -37.41 -27.51 -18.04
CA MET A 1 -36.53 -26.34 -17.81
C MET A 1 -35.22 -26.75 -17.10
N SER A 2 -34.41 -27.64 -17.70
CA SER A 2 -33.23 -28.21 -17.01
C SER A 2 -31.90 -28.01 -17.79
N GLY A 3 -31.92 -27.96 -19.13
CA GLY A 3 -30.69 -27.84 -19.93
C GLY A 3 -29.99 -26.48 -19.92
N ALA A 4 -30.72 -25.37 -19.72
CA ALA A 4 -30.13 -24.02 -19.76
C ALA A 4 -29.25 -23.71 -18.54
N ILE A 5 -29.63 -24.20 -17.35
CA ILE A 5 -28.92 -23.96 -16.08
C ILE A 5 -27.56 -24.70 -16.07
N THR A 6 -27.53 -25.94 -16.58
CA THR A 6 -26.29 -26.73 -16.69
C THR A 6 -25.28 -26.09 -17.65
N SER A 7 -25.75 -25.50 -18.76
CA SER A 7 -24.88 -24.81 -19.73
C SER A 7 -24.20 -23.55 -19.14
N GLY A 8 -24.93 -22.77 -18.35
CA GLY A 8 -24.40 -21.56 -17.70
C GLY A 8 -23.39 -21.87 -16.59
N GLN A 9 -23.61 -22.94 -15.83
CA GLN A 9 -22.65 -23.39 -14.81
C GLN A 9 -21.33 -23.86 -15.42
N ALA A 10 -21.38 -24.62 -16.52
CA ALA A 10 -20.19 -25.07 -17.24
C ALA A 10 -19.40 -23.91 -17.88
N GLU A 11 -20.09 -22.86 -18.35
CA GLU A 11 -19.43 -21.67 -18.87
C GLU A 11 -18.77 -20.83 -17.76
N LEU A 12 -19.43 -20.67 -16.61
CA LEU A 12 -18.87 -19.95 -15.46
C LEU A 12 -17.59 -20.63 -14.91
N ILE A 13 -17.57 -21.96 -14.85
CA ILE A 13 -16.39 -22.72 -14.43
C ILE A 13 -15.23 -22.50 -15.40
N ARG A 14 -15.49 -22.52 -16.71
CA ARG A 14 -14.46 -22.25 -17.73
C ARG A 14 -13.89 -20.84 -17.62
N ARG A 15 -14.76 -19.83 -17.48
CA ARG A 15 -14.34 -18.42 -17.31
C ARG A 15 -13.48 -18.22 -16.05
N ARG A 16 -13.86 -18.85 -14.93
CA ARG A 16 -13.09 -18.78 -13.67
C ARG A 16 -11.72 -19.48 -13.76
N ALA A 17 -11.66 -20.62 -14.46
CA ALA A 17 -10.41 -21.32 -14.72
C ALA A 17 -9.47 -20.50 -15.61
N GLU A 18 -10.02 -19.86 -16.65
CA GLU A 18 -9.28 -18.96 -17.54
C GLU A 18 -8.77 -17.73 -16.80
N GLU A 19 -9.61 -17.10 -15.97
CA GLU A 19 -9.22 -15.95 -15.13
C GLU A 19 -8.09 -16.31 -14.16
N THR A 20 -8.15 -17.51 -13.56
CA THR A 20 -7.11 -18.00 -12.65
C THR A 20 -5.79 -18.22 -13.41
N ARG A 21 -5.85 -18.79 -14.62
CA ARG A 21 -4.69 -18.98 -15.48
C ARG A 21 -4.06 -17.66 -15.89
N LEU A 22 -4.87 -16.70 -16.32
CA LEU A 22 -4.41 -15.36 -16.71
C LEU A 22 -3.78 -14.62 -15.52
N ARG A 23 -4.37 -14.73 -14.32
CA ARG A 23 -3.78 -14.17 -13.10
C ARG A 23 -2.43 -14.79 -12.76
N GLN A 24 -2.30 -16.11 -12.89
CA GLN A 24 -1.04 -16.81 -12.67
C GLN A 24 0.01 -16.41 -13.71
N GLU A 25 -0.39 -16.24 -14.97
CA GLU A 25 0.51 -15.81 -16.04
C GLU A 25 0.99 -14.36 -15.84
N ILE A 26 0.09 -13.44 -15.50
CA ILE A 26 0.44 -12.06 -15.15
C ILE A 26 1.39 -12.05 -13.95
N SER A 27 1.13 -12.84 -12.91
CA SER A 27 2.01 -12.95 -11.74
C SER A 27 3.41 -13.46 -12.11
N ARG A 28 3.50 -14.49 -12.97
CA ARG A 28 4.78 -15.00 -13.48
C ARG A 28 5.52 -13.94 -14.29
N ARG A 29 4.84 -13.26 -15.22
CA ARG A 29 5.43 -12.20 -16.05
C ARG A 29 5.93 -11.03 -15.21
N VAL A 30 5.18 -10.62 -14.19
CA VAL A 30 5.61 -9.56 -13.24
C VAL A 30 6.84 -9.99 -12.45
N ARG A 31 6.98 -11.29 -12.12
CA ARG A 31 8.15 -11.84 -11.42
C ARG A 31 9.38 -11.98 -12.32
N THR A 32 9.19 -12.13 -13.64
CA THR A 32 10.28 -12.25 -14.62
C THR A 32 10.72 -10.92 -15.22
N VAL A 33 9.95 -9.84 -15.05
CA VAL A 33 10.44 -8.49 -15.38
C VAL A 33 11.53 -8.17 -14.36
N PRO A 34 12.80 -8.01 -14.78
CA PRO A 34 13.85 -7.56 -13.87
C PRO A 34 13.42 -6.22 -13.31
N ALA A 35 13.50 -6.05 -11.98
CA ALA A 35 13.31 -4.76 -11.36
C ALA A 35 14.25 -3.78 -12.06
N VAL A 36 13.68 -2.85 -12.84
CA VAL A 36 14.46 -1.78 -13.45
C VAL A 36 14.99 -0.98 -12.26
N ALA A 37 16.27 -1.19 -11.94
CA ALA A 37 16.94 -0.47 -10.91
C ALA A 37 16.93 1.01 -11.32
N ALA A 38 16.10 1.80 -10.64
CA ALA A 38 16.26 3.24 -10.66
C ALA A 38 17.70 3.53 -10.20
N PRO A 39 18.38 4.52 -10.81
CA PRO A 39 19.75 4.83 -10.46
C PRO A 39 19.85 5.09 -8.95
N ALA A 40 20.78 4.39 -8.31
CA ALA A 40 21.03 4.51 -6.88
C ALA A 40 21.46 5.95 -6.58
N ARG A 41 20.50 6.78 -6.14
CA ARG A 41 20.82 8.00 -5.42
C ARG A 41 21.21 7.60 -4.00
N THR A 42 22.21 8.30 -3.52
CA THR A 42 22.99 8.11 -2.30
C THR A 42 22.13 7.68 -1.11
N VAL A 43 22.65 6.71 -0.38
CA VAL A 43 22.12 6.14 0.86
C VAL A 43 21.68 7.27 1.79
N ALA A 44 20.37 7.45 1.98
CA ALA A 44 19.85 8.16 3.12
C ALA A 44 20.07 7.25 4.32
N THR A 45 21.24 7.41 4.96
CA THR A 45 21.45 6.94 6.32
C THR A 45 20.29 7.48 7.16
N VAL A 46 19.64 6.61 7.92
CA VAL A 46 18.64 7.00 8.93
C VAL A 46 19.40 7.74 10.04
N GLY A 47 19.74 8.99 9.76
CA GLY A 47 20.34 9.97 10.64
C GLY A 47 19.69 11.29 10.23
N GLU A 48 19.02 11.95 11.19
CA GLU A 48 18.22 13.17 11.06
C GLU A 48 16.70 13.03 10.79
N GLY A 49 16.09 11.86 11.00
CA GLY A 49 14.62 11.81 11.23
C GLY A 49 13.71 12.25 10.08
N ARG A 50 14.21 12.37 8.84
CA ARG A 50 13.38 12.67 7.66
C ARG A 50 13.17 11.42 6.81
N LEU A 51 11.92 10.99 6.75
CA LEU A 51 11.42 9.98 5.83
C LEU A 51 11.26 10.59 4.43
N GLY A 52 11.47 9.77 3.40
CA GLY A 52 11.14 10.12 2.03
C GLY A 52 9.63 10.25 1.85
N ARG A 53 9.20 11.27 1.09
CA ARG A 53 7.80 11.44 0.74
C ARG A 53 7.34 10.28 -0.17
N PRO A 54 6.31 9.51 0.22
CA PRO A 54 5.95 8.25 -0.46
C PRO A 54 5.16 8.44 -1.76
N LEU A 55 4.59 9.64 -1.96
CA LEU A 55 3.77 9.97 -3.12
C LEU A 55 3.78 11.50 -3.36
N SER A 56 4.02 11.92 -4.60
CA SER A 56 3.93 13.33 -5.02
C SER A 56 2.48 13.80 -5.26
N GLY A 57 1.53 13.26 -4.51
CA GLY A 57 0.10 13.59 -4.60
C GLY A 57 -0.28 14.82 -3.78
N ARG A 58 -1.50 15.33 -3.96
CA ARG A 58 -2.02 16.45 -3.16
C ARG A 58 -2.49 15.95 -1.79
N LEU A 59 -2.08 16.61 -0.71
CA LEU A 59 -2.61 16.33 0.62
C LEU A 59 -4.10 16.70 0.67
N THR A 60 -4.96 15.72 0.91
CA THR A 60 -6.42 15.91 0.98
C THR A 60 -6.99 15.74 2.38
N SER A 61 -6.28 15.02 3.25
CA SER A 61 -6.71 14.80 4.64
C SER A 61 -5.49 14.70 5.55
N LYS A 62 -5.58 15.32 6.73
CA LYS A 62 -4.52 15.34 7.74
C LYS A 62 -4.77 14.26 8.81
N TYR A 63 -3.71 13.94 9.55
CA TYR A 63 -3.80 13.14 10.76
C TYR A 63 -4.67 13.83 11.82
N GLY A 64 -5.36 13.04 12.64
CA GLY A 64 -6.11 13.53 13.80
C GLY A 64 -7.58 13.08 13.82
N THR A 65 -8.26 13.37 14.92
CA THR A 65 -9.67 13.01 15.08
C THR A 65 -10.53 13.89 14.19
N ARG A 66 -11.37 13.24 13.37
CA ARG A 66 -12.31 13.91 12.47
C ARG A 66 -13.55 13.05 12.26
N PHE A 67 -14.58 13.66 11.69
CA PHE A 67 -15.70 12.89 11.16
C PHE A 67 -15.23 12.07 9.96
N ASP A 68 -15.41 10.75 10.05
CA ASP A 68 -15.05 9.81 9.01
C ASP A 68 -16.16 9.77 7.93
N PRO A 69 -15.84 10.10 6.66
CA PRO A 69 -16.84 10.19 5.60
C PRO A 69 -17.29 8.81 5.08
N TYR A 70 -16.58 7.73 5.41
CA TYR A 70 -16.96 6.38 5.01
C TYR A 70 -17.85 5.72 6.08
N TYR A 71 -17.43 5.79 7.34
CA TYR A 71 -18.13 5.17 8.46
C TYR A 71 -19.16 6.07 9.13
N HIS A 72 -19.15 7.38 8.85
CA HIS A 72 -20.06 8.38 9.43
C HIS A 72 -19.97 8.46 10.96
N VAL A 73 -18.76 8.33 11.50
CA VAL A 73 -18.46 8.40 12.95
C VAL A 73 -17.25 9.29 13.21
N TRP A 74 -17.15 9.84 14.42
CA TRP A 74 -15.93 10.53 14.85
C TRP A 74 -14.87 9.52 15.25
N GLN A 75 -13.73 9.53 14.57
CA GLN A 75 -12.63 8.64 14.88
C GLN A 75 -11.28 9.26 14.48
N LEU A 76 -10.20 8.65 14.98
CA LEU A 76 -8.85 9.03 14.61
C LEU A 76 -8.58 8.64 13.16
N HIS A 77 -8.23 9.64 12.34
CA HIS A 77 -7.56 9.40 11.08
C HIS A 77 -6.07 9.18 11.34
N ALA A 78 -5.64 7.91 11.32
CA ALA A 78 -4.34 7.45 11.80
C ALA A 78 -3.15 7.78 10.88
N GLY A 79 -3.36 8.60 9.86
CA GLY A 79 -2.35 8.98 8.87
C GLY A 79 -2.77 10.22 8.07
N VAL A 80 -2.14 10.40 6.92
CA VAL A 80 -2.49 11.44 5.94
C VAL A 80 -2.97 10.82 4.64
N ASP A 81 -3.88 11.50 3.96
CA ASP A 81 -4.34 11.08 2.64
C ASP A 81 -3.71 11.94 1.56
N LEU A 82 -3.05 11.29 0.62
CA LEU A 82 -2.41 11.89 -0.54
C LEU A 82 -3.14 11.46 -1.81
N ALA A 83 -3.91 12.36 -2.41
CA ALA A 83 -4.67 12.07 -3.62
C ALA A 83 -3.76 12.02 -4.86
N ALA A 84 -3.92 10.95 -5.63
CA ALA A 84 -3.30 10.75 -6.94
C ALA A 84 -4.14 9.76 -7.77
N PRO A 85 -4.01 9.73 -9.10
CA PRO A 85 -4.71 8.76 -9.94
C PRO A 85 -4.40 7.31 -9.55
N ILE A 86 -5.38 6.41 -9.72
CA ILE A 86 -5.17 4.96 -9.59
C ILE A 86 -4.01 4.52 -10.48
N GLY A 87 -3.14 3.67 -9.97
CA GLY A 87 -1.97 3.18 -10.71
C GLY A 87 -0.71 4.03 -10.51
N THR A 88 -0.80 5.19 -9.85
CA THR A 88 0.40 5.98 -9.53
C THR A 88 1.35 5.19 -8.63
N PRO A 89 2.67 5.13 -8.91
CA PRO A 89 3.62 4.42 -8.08
C PRO A 89 3.71 4.99 -6.65
N ILE A 90 3.69 4.10 -5.66
CA ILE A 90 3.93 4.40 -4.25
C ILE A 90 5.35 3.99 -3.90
N LEU A 91 6.11 4.90 -3.31
CA LEU A 91 7.50 4.71 -2.93
C LEU A 91 7.65 4.39 -1.45
N ALA A 92 8.62 3.55 -1.11
CA ALA A 92 9.02 3.33 0.27
C ALA A 92 9.68 4.59 0.85
N ALA A 93 9.19 5.02 2.01
CA ALA A 93 9.67 6.23 2.67
C ALA A 93 11.10 6.07 3.23
N ALA A 94 11.51 4.86 3.60
CA ALA A 94 12.86 4.57 4.08
C ALA A 94 13.25 3.12 3.83
N ASP A 95 14.53 2.81 4.00
CA ASP A 95 15.05 1.44 4.00
C ASP A 95 14.38 0.61 5.09
N GLY A 96 14.13 -0.67 4.83
CA GLY A 96 13.51 -1.52 5.84
C GLY A 96 13.15 -2.91 5.37
N ARG A 97 12.28 -3.56 6.15
CA ARG A 97 11.75 -4.88 5.86
C ARG A 97 10.23 -4.86 5.88
N VAL A 98 9.59 -5.43 4.86
CA VAL A 98 8.14 -5.54 4.82
C VAL A 98 7.68 -6.42 5.99
N SER A 99 6.94 -5.83 6.92
CA SER A 99 6.33 -6.55 8.05
C SER A 99 4.97 -7.13 7.67
N ARG A 100 4.26 -6.48 6.74
CA ARG A 100 2.97 -6.95 6.20
C ARG A 100 2.78 -6.49 4.75
N ALA A 101 2.21 -7.35 3.93
CA ALA A 101 1.70 -7.04 2.61
C ALA A 101 0.48 -7.94 2.35
N GLY A 102 -0.70 -7.35 2.20
CA GLY A 102 -1.96 -8.08 1.96
C GLY A 102 -3.19 -7.25 2.30
N TRP A 103 -4.36 -7.89 2.29
CA TRP A 103 -5.61 -7.26 2.72
C TRP A 103 -5.63 -7.03 4.25
N TYR A 104 -6.07 -5.86 4.70
CA TYR A 104 -6.10 -5.50 6.12
C TYR A 104 -7.31 -4.62 6.49
N GLY A 105 -8.50 -5.22 6.50
CA GLY A 105 -9.73 -4.54 6.94
C GLY A 105 -10.02 -3.27 6.15
N GLY A 106 -10.32 -2.17 6.85
CA GLY A 106 -10.62 -0.86 6.25
C GLY A 106 -9.47 -0.29 5.39
N TYR A 107 -8.23 -0.70 5.61
CA TYR A 107 -7.10 -0.27 4.78
C TYR A 107 -7.12 -0.87 3.37
N GLY A 108 -7.91 -1.91 3.12
CA GLY A 108 -7.86 -2.65 1.85
C GLY A 108 -6.51 -3.32 1.63
N ASN A 109 -5.95 -3.23 0.43
CA ASN A 109 -4.58 -3.69 0.20
C ASN A 109 -3.60 -2.75 0.90
N TYR A 110 -2.75 -3.37 1.71
CA TYR A 110 -1.95 -2.68 2.69
C TYR A 110 -0.52 -3.23 2.72
N THR A 111 0.44 -2.32 2.75
CA THR A 111 1.85 -2.61 3.01
C THR A 111 2.26 -1.93 4.30
N CYS A 112 3.04 -2.60 5.16
CA CYS A 112 3.76 -1.91 6.22
C CYS A 112 5.22 -2.37 6.26
N ILE A 113 6.12 -1.42 6.50
CA ILE A 113 7.57 -1.59 6.48
C ILE A 113 8.11 -1.22 7.85
N ASP A 114 8.89 -2.12 8.43
CA ASP A 114 9.67 -1.89 9.64
C ASP A 114 11.03 -1.30 9.25
N HIS A 115 11.35 -0.14 9.81
CA HIS A 115 12.57 0.61 9.57
C HIS A 115 13.60 0.45 10.70
N GLY A 116 13.32 -0.40 11.68
CA GLY A 116 14.18 -0.57 12.86
C GLY A 116 13.83 0.42 13.97
N ARG A 117 14.84 0.97 14.66
CA ARG A 117 14.64 1.85 15.82
C ARG A 117 14.94 3.32 15.48
N ALA A 118 14.09 4.22 15.95
CA ALA A 118 14.31 5.66 16.01
C ALA A 118 13.90 6.15 17.41
N ASP A 119 14.76 6.95 18.05
CA ASP A 119 14.54 7.49 19.41
C ASP A 119 14.12 6.41 20.44
N GLY A 120 14.77 5.25 20.37
CA GLY A 120 14.52 4.11 21.25
C GLY A 120 13.26 3.29 20.92
N GLN A 121 12.39 3.78 20.05
CA GLN A 121 11.14 3.13 19.65
C GLN A 121 11.24 2.51 18.26
N ARG A 122 10.40 1.50 17.98
CA ARG A 122 10.33 0.90 16.64
C ARG A 122 9.63 1.85 15.67
N LEU A 123 10.29 2.20 14.57
CA LEU A 123 9.76 3.06 13.52
C LEU A 123 9.22 2.20 12.38
N SER A 124 8.01 2.49 11.94
CA SER A 124 7.42 1.84 10.76
C SER A 124 6.58 2.80 9.95
N THR A 125 6.49 2.55 8.65
CA THR A 125 5.57 3.26 7.76
C THR A 125 4.60 2.30 7.12
N CYS A 126 3.35 2.71 6.99
CA CYS A 126 2.30 1.88 6.44
C CYS A 126 1.50 2.62 5.35
N TYR A 127 1.03 1.86 4.37
CA TYR A 127 0.52 2.33 3.08
C TYR A 127 -0.78 1.60 2.79
N GLY A 128 -1.90 2.32 2.81
CA GLY A 128 -3.25 1.78 2.59
C GLY A 128 -3.81 2.08 1.20
N HIS A 129 -4.97 1.48 0.93
CA HIS A 129 -5.82 1.65 -0.25
C HIS A 129 -5.16 1.32 -1.59
N GLN A 130 -4.12 0.47 -1.59
CA GLN A 130 -3.34 0.18 -2.79
C GLN A 130 -4.17 -0.59 -3.84
N SER A 131 -4.05 -0.27 -5.12
CA SER A 131 -4.68 -1.10 -6.18
C SER A 131 -3.90 -2.39 -6.42
N LYS A 132 -2.58 -2.35 -6.19
CA LYS A 132 -1.66 -3.47 -6.38
C LYS A 132 -0.52 -3.41 -5.37
N LEU A 133 -0.20 -4.56 -4.80
CA LEU A 133 1.00 -4.77 -3.98
C LEU A 133 2.12 -5.30 -4.89
N MET A 134 3.32 -4.72 -4.78
CA MET A 134 4.50 -5.14 -5.55
C MET A 134 5.59 -5.75 -4.67
N VAL A 135 5.27 -5.96 -3.39
CA VAL A 135 6.18 -6.51 -2.39
C VAL A 135 5.49 -7.60 -1.59
N SER A 136 6.28 -8.42 -0.90
CA SER A 136 5.81 -9.52 -0.06
C SER A 136 6.36 -9.44 1.37
N PRO A 137 5.68 -10.03 2.37
CA PRO A 137 6.18 -10.07 3.74
C PRO A 137 7.61 -10.61 3.81
N GLY A 138 8.45 -9.93 4.57
CA GLY A 138 9.84 -10.26 4.80
C GLY A 138 10.84 -9.78 3.73
N GLN A 139 10.36 -9.17 2.65
CA GLN A 139 11.22 -8.57 1.63
C GLN A 139 11.98 -7.36 2.19
N ARG A 140 13.28 -7.24 1.84
CA ARG A 140 14.08 -6.04 2.11
C ARG A 140 13.74 -4.97 1.08
N ILE A 141 13.59 -3.74 1.54
CA ILE A 141 13.18 -2.58 0.74
C ILE A 141 14.21 -1.47 0.91
N ARG A 142 14.48 -0.76 -0.18
CA ARG A 142 15.25 0.48 -0.14
C ARG A 142 14.33 1.69 -0.21
N ALA A 143 14.73 2.80 0.40
CA ALA A 143 14.08 4.08 0.26
C ALA A 143 13.90 4.43 -1.24
N GLY A 144 12.74 4.95 -1.60
CA GLY A 144 12.39 5.29 -2.98
C GLY A 144 12.02 4.08 -3.86
N GLN A 145 12.12 2.85 -3.37
CA GLN A 145 11.67 1.67 -4.14
C GLN A 145 10.15 1.67 -4.28
N VAL A 146 9.65 1.32 -5.47
CA VAL A 146 8.20 1.12 -5.69
C VAL A 146 7.71 -0.10 -4.92
N ILE A 147 6.71 0.09 -4.06
CA ILE A 147 6.15 -0.98 -3.21
C ILE A 147 4.73 -1.39 -3.59
N GLY A 148 4.06 -0.54 -4.38
CA GLY A 148 2.72 -0.79 -4.89
C GLY A 148 2.20 0.42 -5.64
N LEU A 149 0.92 0.37 -5.98
CA LEU A 149 0.26 1.41 -6.77
C LEU A 149 -0.92 2.00 -6.02
N VAL A 150 -1.16 3.30 -6.18
CA VAL A 150 -2.33 4.00 -5.64
C VAL A 150 -3.61 3.33 -6.13
N GLY A 151 -4.61 3.25 -5.26
CA GLY A 151 -5.91 2.68 -5.55
C GLY A 151 -7.02 3.35 -4.75
N SER A 152 -8.10 2.61 -4.54
CA SER A 152 -9.24 3.00 -3.72
C SER A 152 -9.86 1.74 -3.08
N THR A 153 -9.03 0.80 -2.63
CA THR A 153 -9.51 -0.45 -2.01
C THR A 153 -9.81 -0.27 -0.53
N GLY A 154 -10.76 -1.02 0.02
CA GLY A 154 -11.14 -0.91 1.43
C GLY A 154 -12.08 0.28 1.68
N ALA A 155 -12.00 0.86 2.87
CA ALA A 155 -12.78 2.04 3.27
C ALA A 155 -12.17 3.31 2.67
N SER A 156 -12.48 3.56 1.40
CA SER A 156 -11.93 4.66 0.62
C SER A 156 -13.05 5.35 -0.15
N THR A 157 -13.08 6.69 -0.14
CA THR A 157 -14.08 7.48 -0.87
C THR A 157 -13.65 7.87 -2.29
N GLY A 158 -12.40 7.60 -2.65
CA GLY A 158 -11.85 7.87 -3.97
C GLY A 158 -10.34 7.60 -4.04
N PRO A 159 -9.69 7.78 -5.19
CA PRO A 159 -8.27 7.44 -5.36
C PRO A 159 -7.32 8.26 -4.49
N HIS A 160 -6.64 7.59 -3.55
CA HIS A 160 -5.60 8.19 -2.72
C HIS A 160 -4.69 7.12 -2.08
N LEU A 161 -3.55 7.56 -1.56
CA LEU A 161 -2.74 6.81 -0.61
C LEU A 161 -3.08 7.28 0.80
N HIS A 162 -3.48 6.36 1.67
CA HIS A 162 -3.45 6.58 3.11
C HIS A 162 -2.07 6.20 3.64
N PHE A 163 -1.33 7.16 4.16
CA PHE A 163 0.05 6.99 4.63
C PHE A 163 0.15 7.23 6.13
N GLU A 164 0.75 6.29 6.84
CA GLU A 164 0.97 6.37 8.28
C GLU A 164 2.46 6.29 8.63
N VAL A 165 2.83 7.03 9.67
CA VAL A 165 4.07 6.81 10.42
C VAL A 165 3.67 6.27 11.79
N ARG A 166 4.37 5.23 12.24
CA ARG A 166 4.12 4.60 13.55
C ARG A 166 5.39 4.51 14.37
N LEU A 167 5.33 4.98 15.61
CA LEU A 167 6.36 4.85 16.63
C LEU A 167 5.88 3.89 17.73
N GLY A 168 6.67 2.85 18.01
CA GLY A 168 6.29 1.82 18.98
C GLY A 168 4.98 1.10 18.63
N GLY A 169 4.59 1.11 17.35
CA GLY A 169 3.33 0.56 16.86
C GLY A 169 2.12 1.51 16.92
N ARG A 170 2.26 2.70 17.50
CA ARG A 170 1.19 3.72 17.59
C ARG A 170 1.31 4.70 16.44
N PRO A 171 0.20 5.07 15.76
CA PRO A 171 0.24 6.10 14.73
C PRO A 171 0.59 7.47 15.33
N VAL A 172 1.40 8.23 14.60
CA VAL A 172 1.76 9.62 14.90
C VAL A 172 1.53 10.46 13.64
N ASP A 173 1.47 11.79 13.78
CA ASP A 173 1.33 12.67 12.61
C ASP A 173 2.50 12.44 11.63
N PRO A 174 2.23 12.02 10.37
CA PRO A 174 3.26 11.84 9.35
C PRO A 174 3.91 13.14 8.88
N LEU A 175 3.23 14.30 8.95
CA LEU A 175 3.70 15.52 8.29
C LEU A 175 5.06 16.03 8.79
N PRO A 176 5.39 16.00 10.10
CA PRO A 176 6.73 16.37 10.57
C PRO A 176 7.86 15.46 10.07
N TRP A 177 7.53 14.28 9.53
CA TRP A 177 8.51 13.29 9.10
C TRP A 177 8.84 13.35 7.61
N ILE A 178 8.01 13.99 6.76
CA ILE A 178 8.09 13.93 5.28
C ILE A 178 8.24 15.29 4.59
#